data_AF-A0AA35RL39-F1
#
_entry.id   AF-A0AA35RL39-F1
#
_cell.length_a   1.000
_cell.length_b   1.000
_cell.length_c   1.000
_cell.angle_alpha   90.00
_cell.angle_beta   90.00
_cell.angle_gamma   90.00
#
_symmetry.space_group_name_H-M   'P 1'
#
loop_
_entity.id
_entity.type
_entity.pdbx_description
1 polymer ?
#
loop_
_entity_poly.entity_id
_entity_poly.type
_entity_poly.pdbx_seq_one_letter_code
_entity_poly.pdbx_strand_id
1 'polypeptide(L)'
;ERRRRTGRRTILQSYVNECCNLLDSLGVPYIRSKGEAEALCSILNYTGMADGVLTNDSDSFLYGATTVYRDLHTTERSPTVECYTMKDIHEKLALNRSDLIALALLLGCDYCPQGVVGVGKETALQFLRASKSGSQSTSDVLDQFQEWRNGSITEDDIESKIQLTVFRYSYYYVSNVG
;
A
#
# COMPACT_ATOMS: atom_id res chain seq x y z
N GLU A 1 -8.80 29.02 -8.40
CA GLU A 1 -9.40 27.66 -8.54
C GLU A 1 -10.21 27.10 -7.35
N ARG A 2 -10.31 27.72 -6.16
CA ARG A 2 -10.88 27.05 -4.95
C ARG A 2 -12.36 26.61 -5.06
N ARG A 3 -13.23 27.33 -5.79
CA ARG A 3 -14.65 26.99 -5.95
C ARG A 3 -14.91 25.69 -6.75
N ARG A 4 -14.03 25.31 -7.68
CA ARG A 4 -14.20 24.10 -8.51
C ARG A 4 -13.88 22.79 -7.76
N ARG A 5 -12.95 22.82 -6.79
CA ARG A 5 -12.57 21.63 -6.01
C ARG A 5 -13.64 21.21 -5.00
N THR A 6 -14.36 22.17 -4.41
CA THR A 6 -15.41 21.90 -3.42
C THR A 6 -16.61 21.17 -4.02
N GLY A 7 -17.06 21.57 -5.22
CA GLY A 7 -18.18 20.93 -5.91
C GLY A 7 -17.93 19.47 -6.33
N ARG A 8 -16.68 19.11 -6.63
CA ARG A 8 -16.31 17.74 -7.04
C ARG A 8 -16.34 16.77 -5.85
N ARG A 9 -15.91 17.23 -4.67
CA ARG A 9 -16.00 16.44 -3.42
C ARG A 9 -17.44 16.20 -2.98
N THR A 10 -18.32 17.20 -3.11
CA THR A 10 -19.73 17.03 -2.74
C THR A 10 -20.46 16.06 -3.65
N ILE A 11 -20.16 16.05 -4.97
CA ILE A 11 -20.74 15.08 -5.90
C ILE A 11 -20.27 13.65 -5.59
N LEU A 12 -18.97 13.46 -5.35
CA LEU A 12 -18.43 12.14 -5.01
C LEU A 12 -19.05 11.58 -3.72
N GLN A 13 -19.25 12.44 -2.71
CA GLN A 13 -19.95 12.05 -1.48
C GLN A 13 -21.42 11.70 -1.72
N SER A 14 -22.10 12.37 -2.65
CA SER A 14 -23.47 11.97 -3.06
C SER A 14 -23.49 10.56 -3.61
N TYR A 15 -22.59 10.24 -4.55
CA TYR A 15 -22.51 8.90 -5.13
C TYR A 15 -22.17 7.82 -4.09
N VAL A 16 -21.26 8.12 -3.16
CA VAL A 16 -20.97 7.20 -2.05
C VAL A 16 -22.21 6.94 -1.19
N ASN A 17 -23.01 7.97 -0.89
CA ASN A 17 -24.25 7.80 -0.13
C ASN A 17 -25.31 7.02 -0.92
N GLU A 18 -25.45 7.25 -2.22
CA GLU A 18 -26.35 6.48 -3.09
C GLU A 18 -25.95 5.00 -3.12
N CYS A 19 -24.66 4.69 -3.24
CA CYS A 19 -24.15 3.32 -3.14
C CYS A 19 -24.44 2.69 -1.78
N CYS A 20 -24.26 3.42 -0.66
CA CYS A 20 -24.62 2.92 0.67
C CYS A 20 -26.10 2.58 0.78
N ASN A 21 -26.99 3.46 0.31
CA ASN A 21 -28.44 3.21 0.33
C ASN A 21 -28.82 1.98 -0.51
N LEU A 22 -28.13 1.75 -1.64
CA LEU A 22 -28.31 0.55 -2.45
C LEU A 22 -27.86 -0.70 -1.68
N LEU A 23 -26.70 -0.67 -1.03
CA LEU A 23 -26.20 -1.78 -0.22
C LEU A 23 -27.15 -2.10 0.94
N ASP A 24 -27.69 -1.09 1.63
CA ASP A 24 -28.71 -1.24 2.66
C ASP A 24 -29.97 -1.93 2.09
N SER A 25 -30.41 -1.51 0.90
CA SER A 25 -31.58 -2.09 0.22
C SER A 25 -31.36 -3.54 -0.19
N LEU A 26 -30.11 -3.93 -0.50
CA LEU A 26 -29.71 -5.29 -0.85
C LEU A 26 -29.39 -6.16 0.38
N GLY A 27 -29.37 -5.58 1.59
CA GLY A 27 -28.97 -6.28 2.82
C GLY A 27 -27.48 -6.62 2.88
N VAL A 28 -26.64 -5.90 2.13
CA VAL A 28 -25.18 -6.11 2.12
C VAL A 28 -24.52 -5.18 3.13
N PRO A 29 -23.80 -5.70 4.14
CA PRO A 29 -23.16 -4.87 5.14
C PRO A 29 -21.99 -4.07 4.54
N TYR A 30 -21.80 -2.85 5.02
CA TYR A 30 -20.65 -2.03 4.68
C TYR A 30 -20.09 -1.32 5.91
N ILE A 31 -18.81 -0.95 5.84
CA ILE A 31 -18.12 -0.17 6.88
C ILE A 31 -17.54 1.08 6.22
N ARG A 32 -17.69 2.24 6.87
CA ARG A 32 -17.06 3.48 6.42
C ARG A 32 -15.72 3.66 7.11
N SER A 33 -14.63 3.63 6.34
CA SER A 33 -13.30 3.95 6.86
C SER A 33 -13.23 5.42 7.29
N LYS A 34 -12.55 5.69 8.42
CA LYS A 34 -12.21 7.05 8.86
C LYS A 34 -11.01 7.63 8.09
N GLY A 35 -10.23 6.77 7.44
CA GLY A 35 -9.05 7.11 6.66
C GLY A 35 -9.14 6.46 5.28
N GLU A 36 -8.06 5.80 4.88
CA GLU A 36 -8.03 5.08 3.60
C GLU A 36 -8.79 3.76 3.69
N ALA A 37 -9.56 3.46 2.63
CA ALA A 37 -10.33 2.23 2.54
C ALA A 37 -9.41 1.01 2.42
N GLU A 38 -8.36 1.12 1.60
CA GLU A 38 -7.24 0.17 1.45
C GLU A 38 -6.71 -0.31 2.81
N ALA A 39 -6.41 0.64 3.69
CA ALA A 39 -5.88 0.35 5.02
C ALA A 39 -6.86 -0.50 5.83
N LEU A 40 -8.13 -0.07 5.92
CA LEU A 40 -9.16 -0.81 6.64
C LEU A 40 -9.36 -2.22 6.08
N CYS A 41 -9.49 -2.36 4.76
CA CYS A 41 -9.66 -3.66 4.12
C CYS A 41 -8.47 -4.59 4.38
N SER A 42 -7.25 -4.05 4.33
CA SER A 42 -6.02 -4.79 4.61
C SER A 42 -5.98 -5.31 6.04
N ILE A 43 -6.43 -4.50 7.01
CA ILE A 43 -6.54 -4.92 8.41
C ILE A 43 -7.60 -6.02 8.57
N LEU A 44 -8.78 -5.86 7.97
CA LEU A 44 -9.82 -6.89 8.02
C LEU A 44 -9.33 -8.22 7.46
N ASN A 45 -8.53 -8.16 6.39
CA ASN A 45 -7.91 -9.35 5.83
C ASN A 45 -6.83 -9.93 6.75
N TYR A 46 -5.98 -9.09 7.33
CA TYR A 46 -4.93 -9.51 8.26
C TYR A 46 -5.49 -10.16 9.54
N THR A 47 -6.57 -9.62 10.10
CA THR A 47 -7.22 -10.13 11.33
C THR A 47 -8.13 -11.34 11.08
N GLY A 48 -8.29 -11.77 9.83
CA GLY A 48 -9.14 -12.90 9.47
C GLY A 48 -10.64 -12.58 9.46
N MET A 49 -11.03 -11.30 9.52
CA MET A 49 -12.42 -10.86 9.31
C MET A 49 -12.84 -10.93 7.84
N ALA A 50 -11.88 -10.95 6.91
CA ALA A 50 -12.09 -11.14 5.48
C ALA A 50 -11.02 -12.05 4.87
N ASP A 51 -11.37 -12.86 3.87
CA ASP A 51 -10.42 -13.79 3.23
C ASP A 51 -9.48 -13.11 2.23
N GLY A 52 -9.82 -11.90 1.75
CA GLY A 52 -8.97 -11.13 0.86
C GLY A 52 -9.50 -9.73 0.59
N VAL A 53 -8.67 -8.91 -0.03
CA VAL A 53 -8.98 -7.53 -0.43
C VAL A 53 -9.13 -7.45 -1.93
N LEU A 54 -10.28 -6.98 -2.44
CA LEU A 54 -10.44 -6.67 -3.86
C LEU A 54 -10.08 -5.20 -4.10
N THR A 55 -8.94 -4.96 -4.76
CA THR A 55 -8.50 -3.63 -5.16
C THR A 55 -7.55 -3.71 -6.36
N ASN A 56 -7.45 -2.64 -7.14
CA ASN A 56 -6.42 -2.52 -8.18
C ASN A 56 -5.16 -1.78 -7.68
N ASP A 57 -5.22 -1.23 -6.47
CA ASP A 57 -4.07 -0.59 -5.83
C ASP A 57 -3.14 -1.65 -5.21
N SER A 58 -1.84 -1.36 -5.18
CA SER A 58 -0.83 -2.22 -4.57
C SER A 58 -0.55 -1.88 -3.11
N ASP A 59 -1.01 -0.71 -2.63
CA ASP A 59 -0.73 -0.22 -1.27
C ASP A 59 -1.36 -1.12 -0.18
N SER A 60 -2.37 -1.91 -0.51
CA SER A 60 -2.95 -2.91 0.40
C SER A 60 -1.91 -3.86 1.02
N PHE A 61 -0.87 -4.27 0.29
CA PHE A 61 0.20 -5.10 0.88
C PHE A 61 1.07 -4.32 1.87
N LEU A 62 1.28 -3.02 1.64
CA LEU A 62 2.01 -2.14 2.56
C LEU A 62 1.21 -1.91 3.84
N TYR A 63 -0.12 -1.90 3.76
CA TYR A 63 -1.02 -1.91 4.92
C TYR A 63 -1.17 -3.28 5.60
N GLY A 64 -0.61 -4.35 5.03
CA GLY A 64 -0.54 -5.66 5.67
C GLY A 64 -1.59 -6.66 5.22
N ALA A 65 -2.28 -6.44 4.10
CA ALA A 65 -3.10 -7.47 3.46
C ALA A 65 -2.28 -8.73 3.21
N THR A 66 -2.88 -9.90 3.40
CA THR A 66 -2.27 -11.21 3.14
C THR A 66 -2.67 -11.76 1.77
N THR A 67 -3.86 -11.42 1.28
CA THR A 67 -4.42 -11.85 0.00
C THR A 67 -5.10 -10.68 -0.70
N VAL A 68 -4.67 -10.36 -1.92
CA VAL A 68 -5.21 -9.28 -2.73
C VAL A 68 -5.67 -9.81 -4.09
N TYR A 69 -6.90 -9.48 -4.44
CA TYR A 69 -7.52 -9.76 -5.72
C TYR A 69 -7.51 -8.50 -6.59
N ARG A 70 -7.03 -8.60 -7.82
CA ARG A 70 -6.95 -7.47 -8.77
C ARG A 70 -7.57 -7.82 -10.12
N ASP A 71 -7.88 -6.79 -10.90
CA ASP A 71 -8.33 -6.92 -12.28
C ASP A 71 -9.53 -7.87 -12.43
N LEU A 72 -10.56 -7.64 -11.61
CA LEU A 72 -11.81 -8.38 -11.69
C LEU A 72 -12.52 -8.06 -13.00
N HIS A 73 -12.58 -9.05 -13.88
CA HIS A 73 -13.33 -9.01 -15.13
C HIS A 73 -14.58 -9.86 -14.99
N THR A 74 -15.75 -9.26 -15.20
CA THR A 74 -17.07 -9.91 -15.05
C THR A 74 -17.76 -10.19 -16.37
N THR A 75 -17.04 -10.16 -17.51
CA THR A 75 -17.64 -10.39 -18.83
C THR A 75 -18.17 -11.82 -18.98
N GLU A 76 -19.34 -11.94 -19.61
CA GLU A 76 -20.31 -13.04 -19.54
C GLU A 76 -19.86 -14.44 -20.02
N ARG A 77 -18.58 -14.65 -20.33
CA ARG A 77 -18.07 -15.97 -20.79
C ARG A 77 -17.03 -16.60 -19.89
N SER A 78 -16.31 -15.82 -19.09
CA SER A 78 -15.34 -16.34 -18.12
C SER A 78 -14.94 -15.22 -17.18
N PRO A 79 -15.56 -15.09 -15.99
CA PRO A 79 -15.10 -14.11 -15.02
C PRO A 79 -13.68 -14.49 -14.57
N THR A 80 -12.77 -13.52 -14.59
CA THR A 80 -11.38 -13.72 -14.18
C THR A 80 -10.99 -12.69 -13.14
N VAL A 81 -10.09 -13.08 -12.26
CA VAL A 81 -9.48 -12.20 -11.25
C VAL A 81 -8.07 -12.68 -11.01
N GLU A 82 -7.13 -11.75 -10.85
CA GLU A 82 -5.76 -12.06 -10.47
C GLU A 82 -5.66 -12.16 -8.95
N CYS A 83 -5.03 -13.20 -8.44
CA CYS A 83 -4.83 -13.40 -7.00
C CYS A 83 -3.34 -13.30 -6.67
N TYR A 84 -3.03 -12.43 -5.71
CA TYR A 84 -1.70 -12.22 -5.17
C TYR A 84 -1.73 -12.51 -3.67
N THR A 85 -0.84 -13.36 -3.19
CA THR A 85 -0.71 -13.64 -1.75
C THR A 85 0.65 -13.20 -1.24
N MET A 86 0.70 -12.71 0.00
CA MET A 86 1.98 -12.41 0.67
C MET A 86 2.87 -13.65 0.78
N LYS A 87 2.27 -14.83 0.86
CA LYS A 87 2.98 -16.11 0.81
C LYS A 87 3.69 -16.30 -0.53
N ASP A 88 3.00 -16.13 -1.65
CA ASP A 88 3.60 -16.22 -2.99
C ASP A 88 4.68 -15.17 -3.22
N ILE A 89 4.44 -13.93 -2.76
CA ILE A 89 5.43 -12.84 -2.84
C ILE A 89 6.70 -13.23 -2.07
N HIS A 90 6.54 -13.78 -0.87
CA HIS A 90 7.65 -14.24 -0.07
C HIS A 90 8.38 -15.42 -0.73
N GLU A 91 7.66 -16.46 -1.18
CA GLU A 91 8.29 -17.66 -1.75
C GLU A 91 8.99 -17.37 -3.09
N LYS A 92 8.43 -16.50 -3.95
CA LYS A 92 8.95 -16.24 -5.30
C LYS A 92 9.95 -15.09 -5.35
N LEU A 93 9.79 -14.06 -4.52
CA LEU A 93 10.64 -12.86 -4.55
C LEU A 93 11.51 -12.73 -3.30
N ALA A 94 11.28 -13.57 -2.28
CA ALA A 94 11.90 -13.49 -0.96
C ALA A 94 11.66 -12.12 -0.30
N LEU A 95 10.55 -11.45 -0.62
CA LEU A 95 10.19 -10.15 -0.05
C LEU A 95 9.18 -10.34 1.07
N ASN A 96 9.39 -9.64 2.18
CA ASN A 96 8.42 -9.48 3.26
C ASN A 96 7.75 -8.09 3.17
N ARG A 97 6.82 -7.79 4.09
CA ARG A 97 6.12 -6.51 4.10
C ARG A 97 7.07 -5.31 4.26
N SER A 98 8.07 -5.38 5.13
CA SER A 98 9.06 -4.31 5.30
C SER A 98 9.85 -4.06 4.01
N ASP A 99 10.18 -5.12 3.26
CA ASP A 99 10.86 -5.00 1.96
C ASP A 99 9.95 -4.32 0.93
N LEU A 100 8.65 -4.60 0.94
CA LEU A 100 7.68 -3.94 0.06
C LEU A 100 7.50 -2.46 0.40
N ILE A 101 7.49 -2.10 1.70
CA ILE A 101 7.46 -0.70 2.13
C ILE A 101 8.74 0.02 1.68
N ALA A 102 9.89 -0.61 1.87
CA ALA A 102 11.16 -0.07 1.39
C ALA A 102 11.19 0.07 -0.14
N LEU A 103 10.67 -0.92 -0.87
CA LEU A 103 10.55 -0.86 -2.31
C LEU A 103 9.70 0.34 -2.76
N ALA A 104 8.57 0.57 -2.12
CA ALA A 104 7.70 1.71 -2.41
C ALA A 104 8.36 3.06 -2.06
N LEU A 105 9.17 3.12 -1.00
CA LEU A 105 9.96 4.31 -0.67
C LEU A 105 11.04 4.59 -1.72
N LEU A 106 11.72 3.55 -2.21
CA LEU A 106 12.78 3.67 -3.20
C LEU A 106 12.25 4.06 -4.59
N LEU A 107 11.14 3.45 -5.01
CA LEU A 107 10.53 3.70 -6.33
C LEU A 107 9.62 4.91 -6.37
N GLY A 108 9.12 5.31 -5.20
CA GLY A 108 8.11 6.33 -5.02
C GLY A 108 6.71 5.75 -4.84
N CYS A 109 5.92 6.43 -4.01
CA CYS A 109 4.53 6.11 -3.69
C CYS A 109 3.73 7.40 -3.47
N ASP A 110 2.44 7.30 -3.18
CA ASP A 110 1.56 8.46 -2.96
C ASP A 110 2.07 9.44 -1.87
N TYR A 111 2.84 8.92 -0.90
CA TYR A 111 3.44 9.70 0.19
C TYR A 111 4.82 10.26 -0.13
N CYS A 112 5.55 9.59 -1.04
CA CYS A 112 6.87 9.99 -1.49
C CYS A 112 6.96 9.87 -3.02
N PRO A 113 6.34 10.78 -3.79
CA PRO A 113 6.16 10.58 -5.24
C PRO A 113 7.47 10.51 -6.02
N GLN A 114 8.48 11.24 -5.56
CA GLN A 114 9.81 11.27 -6.17
C GLN A 114 10.64 10.00 -5.95
N GLY A 115 10.31 9.20 -4.93
CA GLY A 115 11.17 8.10 -4.49
C GLY A 115 12.63 8.54 -4.31
N VAL A 116 13.56 7.64 -4.58
CA VAL A 116 14.98 7.98 -4.71
C VAL A 116 15.33 8.22 -6.18
N VAL A 117 15.82 9.43 -6.48
CA VAL A 117 16.17 9.82 -7.85
C VAL A 117 17.20 8.86 -8.44
N GLY A 118 16.91 8.33 -9.63
CA GLY A 118 17.79 7.40 -10.35
C GLY A 118 17.72 5.96 -9.83
N VAL A 119 16.72 5.61 -9.02
CA VAL A 119 16.47 4.23 -8.57
C VAL A 119 15.25 3.69 -9.30
N GLY A 120 15.47 2.67 -10.13
CA GLY A 120 14.40 1.92 -10.79
C GLY A 120 14.11 0.60 -10.07
N LYS A 121 13.07 -0.10 -10.54
CA LYS A 121 12.62 -1.40 -10.01
C LYS A 121 13.76 -2.42 -9.88
N GLU A 122 14.65 -2.48 -10.86
CA GLU A 122 15.74 -3.45 -10.89
C GLU A 122 16.80 -3.13 -9.83
N THR A 123 17.22 -1.87 -9.75
CA THR A 123 18.17 -1.39 -8.74
C THR A 123 17.64 -1.59 -7.33
N ALA A 124 16.37 -1.24 -7.09
CA ALA A 124 15.74 -1.43 -5.78
C ALA A 124 15.67 -2.91 -5.39
N LEU A 125 15.31 -3.81 -6.33
CA LEU A 125 15.27 -5.25 -6.06
C LEU A 125 16.67 -5.85 -5.86
N GLN A 126 17.68 -5.38 -6.58
CA GLN A 126 19.08 -5.81 -6.36
C GLN A 126 19.55 -5.42 -4.97
N PHE A 127 19.29 -4.18 -4.56
CA PHE A 127 19.61 -3.71 -3.23
C PHE A 127 18.88 -4.51 -2.15
N LEU A 128 17.55 -4.68 -2.26
CA LEU A 128 16.77 -5.43 -1.27
C LEU A 128 17.23 -6.89 -1.17
N ARG A 129 17.75 -7.49 -2.24
CA ARG A 129 18.36 -8.83 -2.20
C ARG A 129 19.71 -8.85 -1.51
N ALA A 130 20.52 -7.80 -1.66
CA ALA A 130 21.82 -7.67 -1.00
C ALA A 130 21.69 -7.35 0.50
N SER A 131 20.69 -6.55 0.87
CA SER A 131 20.42 -6.05 2.23
C SER A 131 19.75 -7.09 3.16
N LYS A 132 19.34 -8.27 2.66
CA LYS A 132 18.66 -9.35 3.44
C LYS A 132 19.47 -9.96 4.59
N SER A 133 20.62 -9.40 4.94
CA SER A 133 21.51 -9.94 5.98
C SER A 133 21.33 -9.32 7.38
N GLY A 134 20.36 -8.41 7.63
CA GLY A 134 20.22 -7.93 9.02
C GLY A 134 19.14 -6.93 9.43
N SER A 135 18.38 -6.29 8.54
CA SER A 135 17.47 -5.22 9.00
C SER A 135 16.06 -5.70 9.34
N GLN A 136 15.64 -5.36 10.58
CA GLN A 136 14.28 -5.54 11.10
C GLN A 136 13.44 -4.26 11.04
N SER A 137 14.04 -3.11 10.72
CA SER A 137 13.36 -1.81 10.65
C SER A 137 13.51 -1.17 9.27
N THR A 138 12.43 -0.55 8.77
CA THR A 138 12.39 0.18 7.49
C THR A 138 13.24 1.45 7.48
N SER A 139 13.56 2.03 8.65
CA SER A 139 14.52 3.15 8.78
C SER A 139 15.91 2.76 8.31
N ASP A 140 16.37 1.59 8.74
CA ASP A 140 17.73 1.10 8.49
C ASP A 140 17.97 0.79 7.02
N VAL A 141 16.89 0.55 6.26
CA VAL A 141 16.96 0.19 4.85
C VAL A 141 17.48 1.34 3.99
N LEU A 142 17.21 2.60 4.38
CA LEU A 142 17.68 3.75 3.61
C LEU A 142 19.12 4.12 3.95
N ASP A 143 19.51 3.98 5.21
CA ASP A 143 20.91 4.12 5.63
C ASP A 143 21.77 3.09 4.91
N GLN A 144 21.33 1.83 4.88
CA GLN A 144 21.98 0.77 4.10
C GLN A 144 21.98 1.05 2.60
N PHE A 145 20.91 1.65 2.07
CA PHE A 145 20.86 2.04 0.66
C PHE A 145 21.89 3.13 0.34
N GLN A 146 22.07 4.11 1.22
CA GLN A 146 23.06 5.17 1.06
C GLN A 146 24.50 4.63 1.13
N GLU A 147 24.78 3.76 2.10
CA GLU A 147 26.06 3.05 2.19
C GLU A 147 26.33 2.24 0.93
N TRP A 148 25.32 1.51 0.43
CA TRP A 148 25.41 0.72 -0.79
C TRP A 148 25.67 1.57 -2.05
N ARG A 149 25.20 2.83 -2.07
CA ARG A 149 25.31 3.75 -3.22
C ARG A 149 26.53 4.69 -3.17
N ASN A 150 27.40 4.58 -2.16
CA ASN A 150 28.53 5.51 -1.95
C ASN A 150 28.10 7.00 -1.85
N GLY A 151 27.12 7.33 -1.00
CA GLY A 151 26.99 8.68 -0.40
C GLY A 151 26.55 9.83 -1.32
N SER A 152 25.55 9.64 -2.19
CA SER A 152 25.03 10.72 -3.05
C SER A 152 23.49 10.83 -3.03
N ILE A 153 22.93 11.14 -1.86
CA ILE A 153 21.54 11.58 -1.68
C ILE A 153 21.54 12.73 -0.66
N THR A 154 20.88 13.84 -0.98
CA THR A 154 20.71 14.99 -0.07
C THR A 154 19.68 14.63 1.04
N GLU A 155 20.12 14.64 2.29
CA GLU A 155 19.45 14.05 3.48
C GLU A 155 18.13 14.73 3.89
N ASP A 156 18.05 16.07 3.89
CA ASP A 156 17.05 16.79 4.69
C ASP A 156 15.58 16.62 4.26
N ASP A 157 15.32 16.34 2.98
CA ASP A 157 13.96 16.38 2.43
C ASP A 157 13.34 14.97 2.27
N ILE A 158 14.17 13.93 2.39
CA ILE A 158 13.81 12.53 2.17
C ILE A 158 13.46 11.86 3.50
N GLU A 159 14.24 12.09 4.55
CA GLU A 159 14.06 11.47 5.87
C GLU A 159 12.66 11.77 6.47
N SER A 160 12.22 13.03 6.43
CA SER A 160 10.90 13.42 6.93
C SER A 160 9.75 12.73 6.17
N LYS A 161 9.90 12.51 4.85
CA LYS A 161 8.89 11.84 4.02
C LYS A 161 8.89 10.33 4.26
N ILE A 162 10.06 9.74 4.47
CA ILE A 162 10.22 8.34 4.86
C ILE A 162 9.53 8.09 6.19
N GLN A 163 9.87 8.88 7.22
CA GLN A 163 9.29 8.75 8.55
C GLN A 163 7.77 8.87 8.50
N LEU A 164 7.23 9.81 7.71
CA LEU A 164 5.78 9.95 7.52
C LEU A 164 5.14 8.74 6.80
N THR A 165 5.81 8.18 5.79
CA THR A 165 5.32 7.03 5.03
C THR A 165 5.32 5.76 5.88
N VAL A 166 6.46 5.48 6.55
CA VAL A 166 6.60 4.38 7.51
C VAL A 166 5.60 4.55 8.64
N PHE A 167 5.48 5.77 9.19
CA PHE A 167 4.51 6.06 10.23
C PHE A 167 3.09 5.80 9.75
N ARG A 168 2.68 6.20 8.53
CA ARG A 168 1.33 5.92 8.05
C ARG A 168 1.06 4.42 7.89
N TYR A 169 1.91 3.70 7.16
CA TYR A 169 1.70 2.25 6.97
C TYR A 169 1.77 1.47 8.29
N SER A 170 2.57 1.92 9.24
CA SER A 170 2.68 1.31 10.57
C SER A 170 1.54 1.73 11.50
N TYR A 171 1.14 3.01 11.51
CA TYR A 171 0.08 3.55 12.37
C TYR A 171 -1.27 2.93 12.05
N TYR A 172 -1.63 2.84 10.76
CA TYR A 172 -2.88 2.18 10.37
C TYR A 172 -2.87 0.71 10.78
N TYR A 173 -1.72 0.05 10.64
CA TYR A 173 -1.57 -1.33 11.05
C TYR A 173 -1.70 -1.52 12.56
N VAL A 174 -0.93 -0.79 13.37
CA VAL A 174 -0.90 -0.95 14.84
C VAL A 174 -2.20 -0.48 15.48
N SER A 175 -2.77 0.65 15.04
CA SER A 175 -3.95 1.26 15.69
C SER A 175 -5.24 0.45 15.53
N ASN A 176 -5.25 -0.57 14.68
CA ASN A 176 -6.43 -1.38 14.40
C ASN A 176 -6.20 -2.90 14.60
N VAL A 177 -4.97 -3.30 14.90
CA VAL A 177 -4.59 -4.70 15.18
C VAL A 177 -4.26 -4.91 16.66
N GLY A 178 -3.89 -3.83 17.39
CA GLY A 178 -3.61 -3.84 18.83
C GLY A 178 -4.83 -3.70 19.73
#